data_AF-A0A849TQZ0-F1
#
_entry.id   AF-A0A849TQZ0-F1
#
_cell.length_a   1.000
_cell.length_b   1.000
_cell.length_c   1.000
_cell.angle_alpha   90.00
_cell.angle_beta   90.00
_cell.angle_gamma   90.00
#
_symmetry.space_group_name_H-M   'P 1'
#
loop_
_entity.id
_entity.type
_entity.pdbx_description
1 polymer ?
#
loop_
_entity_poly.entity_id
_entity_poly.type
_entity_poly.pdbx_seq_one_letter_code
_entity_poly.pdbx_strand_id
1 'polypeptide(L)' 'EFNVTSWLAKEIKATIPNPERVHAGPRVCGGMTMPPEIIVSEIKTALGMKTFSLAGRGS' A
#
# COMPACT_ATOMS: atom_id res chain seq x y z
N GLU A 1 -5.21 -1.70 -1.72
CA GLU A 1 -6.40 -2.56 -1.62
C GLU A 1 -7.62 -1.75 -1.21
N PHE A 2 -8.78 -2.03 -1.82
CA PHE A 2 -10.07 -1.39 -1.53
C PHE A 2 -10.80 -1.99 -0.32
N ASN A 3 -10.05 -2.36 0.72
CA ASN A 3 -10.61 -2.89 1.95
C ASN A 3 -9.67 -2.56 3.12
N VAL A 4 -10.24 -2.42 4.31
CA VAL A 4 -9.49 -2.08 5.53
C VAL A 4 -8.70 -3.29 6.06
N THR A 5 -9.20 -4.49 5.80
CA THR A 5 -8.74 -5.75 6.39
C THR A 5 -7.54 -6.41 5.68
N SER A 6 -7.09 -5.84 4.57
CA SER A 6 -6.11 -6.40 3.62
C SER A 6 -6.40 -7.87 3.24
N TRP A 7 -7.64 -8.17 2.83
CA TRP A 7 -8.02 -9.55 2.48
C TRP A 7 -7.18 -10.13 1.35
N LEU A 8 -6.95 -9.37 0.27
CA LEU A 8 -6.19 -9.88 -0.88
C LEU A 8 -4.74 -10.18 -0.50
N ALA A 9 -4.08 -9.29 0.24
CA ALA A 9 -2.72 -9.54 0.69
C ALA A 9 -2.62 -10.76 1.63
N LYS A 10 -3.65 -11.02 2.46
CA LYS A 10 -3.69 -12.21 3.33
C LYS A 10 -3.83 -13.49 2.52
N GLU A 11 -4.72 -13.51 1.53
CA GLU A 11 -4.91 -14.68 0.66
C GLU A 11 -3.66 -15.00 -0.15
N ILE A 12 -3.00 -13.99 -0.72
CA ILE A 12 -1.74 -14.17 -1.45
C ILE A 12 -0.67 -14.76 -0.52
N LYS A 13 -0.48 -14.19 0.68
CA LYS A 13 0.50 -14.68 1.67
C LYS A 13 0.26 -16.13 2.08
N ALA A 14 -1.01 -16.55 2.19
CA ALA A 14 -1.34 -17.94 2.53
C ALA A 14 -1.05 -18.93 1.39
N THR A 15 -0.97 -18.45 0.15
CA THR A 15 -0.90 -19.28 -1.06
C THR A 15 0.53 -19.48 -1.59
N ILE A 16 1.43 -18.53 -1.35
CA ILE A 16 2.78 -18.55 -1.93
C ILE A 16 3.85 -19.02 -0.93
N PRO A 17 4.94 -19.68 -1.40
CA PRO A 17 6.16 -19.74 -0.62
C PRO A 17 6.80 -18.34 -0.50
N ASN A 18 7.57 -18.11 0.57
CA ASN A 18 8.23 -16.84 0.88
C ASN A 18 7.24 -15.66 1.06
N PRO A 19 6.28 -15.76 2.01
CA PRO A 19 5.19 -14.80 2.19
C PRO A 19 5.67 -13.40 2.62
N GLU A 20 6.86 -13.29 3.18
CA GLU A 20 7.50 -12.02 3.58
C GLU A 20 7.73 -11.06 2.41
N ARG A 21 7.80 -11.57 1.16
CA ARG A 21 7.93 -10.72 -0.05
C ARG A 21 6.65 -9.96 -0.41
N VAL A 22 5.53 -10.26 0.25
CA VAL A 22 4.25 -9.60 -0.02
C VAL A 22 4.12 -8.38 0.87
N HIS A 23 4.27 -7.21 0.26
CA HIS A 23 4.00 -5.93 0.90
C HIS A 23 2.50 -5.62 0.81
N ALA A 24 1.85 -5.48 1.96
CA ALA A 24 0.43 -5.13 2.04
C ALA A 24 0.24 -3.61 2.05
N GLY A 25 -0.81 -3.12 1.38
CA GLY A 25 -1.10 -1.69 1.25
C GLY A 25 -0.69 -1.10 -0.10
N PRO A 26 -0.97 0.20 -0.36
CA PRO A 26 -1.78 1.12 0.45
C PRO A 26 -3.26 0.69 0.53
N ARG A 27 -4.03 1.22 1.49
CA ARG A 27 -5.44 0.84 1.72
C ARG A 27 -6.36 2.04 1.56
N VAL A 28 -7.54 1.82 1.01
CA VAL A 28 -8.62 2.80 0.94
C VAL A 28 -9.90 2.22 1.53
N CYS A 29 -10.74 3.08 2.12
CA CYS A 29 -12.02 2.74 2.73
C CYS A 29 -13.13 3.67 2.24
N GLY A 30 -14.40 3.33 2.51
CA GLY A 30 -15.52 4.25 2.31
C GLY A 30 -15.81 4.69 0.86
N GLY A 31 -15.51 3.85 -0.13
CA GLY A 31 -15.74 4.18 -1.54
C GLY A 31 -14.72 5.13 -2.16
N MET A 32 -13.62 5.42 -1.45
CA MET A 32 -12.52 6.24 -1.99
C MET A 32 -11.76 5.53 -3.11
N THR A 33 -11.34 6.29 -4.12
CA THR A 33 -10.36 5.86 -5.12
C THR A 33 -8.95 6.13 -4.60
N MET A 34 -8.04 5.18 -4.81
CA MET A 34 -6.64 5.34 -4.42
C MET A 34 -5.90 6.22 -5.43
N PRO A 35 -5.34 7.37 -5.03
CA PRO A 35 -4.57 8.21 -5.93
C PRO A 35 -3.27 7.51 -6.37
N PRO A 36 -2.86 7.65 -7.64
CA PRO A 36 -1.66 6.99 -8.16
C PRO A 36 -0.37 7.44 -7.44
N GLU A 37 -0.32 8.68 -6.94
CA GLU A 37 0.83 9.23 -6.23
C GLU A 37 1.09 8.47 -4.92
N ILE A 38 0.02 8.04 -4.23
CA ILE A 38 0.11 7.24 -3.00
C ILE A 38 0.65 5.84 -3.30
N ILE A 39 0.24 5.24 -4.43
CA ILE A 39 0.74 3.94 -4.88
C ILE A 39 2.25 4.02 -5.13
N VAL A 40 2.68 5.03 -5.88
CA VAL A 40 4.10 5.25 -6.19
C VAL A 40 4.92 5.51 -4.93
N SER A 41 4.37 6.28 -3.99
CA SER A 41 5.03 6.54 -2.70
C SER A 41 5.26 5.25 -1.92
N GLU A 42 4.24 4.40 -1.77
CA GLU A 42 4.37 3.13 -1.04
C GLU A 42 5.38 2.18 -1.69
N ILE A 43 5.39 2.09 -3.03
CA ILE A 43 6.38 1.27 -3.75
C ILE A 43 7.80 1.76 -3.47
N LYS A 44 8.03 3.08 -3.54
CA LYS A 44 9.34 3.67 -3.28
C LYS A 44 9.78 3.42 -1.83
N THR A 45 8.88 3.58 -0.86
CA THR A 45 9.14 3.26 0.54
C THR A 45 9.51 1.80 0.73
N ALA A 46 8.77 0.86 0.13
CA ALA A 46 9.06 -0.57 0.20
C ALA A 46 10.42 -0.93 -0.41
N LEU A 47 10.88 -0.19 -1.41
CA LEU A 47 12.18 -0.35 -2.05
C LEU A 47 13.31 0.42 -1.35
N GLY A 48 13.05 1.09 -0.23
CA GLY A 48 14.04 1.89 0.49
C GLY A 48 14.50 3.15 -0.26
N MET A 49 13.72 3.60 -1.25
CA MET A 49 13.99 4.83 -1.98
C MET A 49 13.54 6.05 -1.17
N LYS A 50 14.30 7.15 -1.24
CA LYS A 50 13.91 8.40 -0.59
C LYS A 50 12.61 8.94 -1.20
N THR A 51 11.54 8.94 -0.42
CA THR A 51 10.26 9.57 -0.76
C THR A 51 10.14 10.93 -0.07
N PHE A 52 9.73 11.96 -0.80
CA PHE A 52 9.28 13.20 -0.16
C PHE A 52 7.92 12.94 0.48
N SER A 53 7.81 13.21 1.77
CA SER A 53 6.53 13.14 2.48
C SER A 53 5.54 14.12 1.85
N LEU A 54 4.39 13.61 1.41
CA LEU A 54 3.26 14.43 0.93
C LEU A 54 2.51 15.14 2.08
N ALA A 55 2.95 14.98 3.34
CA ALA A 55 2.30 15.52 4.54
C ALA A 55 2.40 17.06 4.70
N GLY A 56 2.42 17.83 3.60
CA GLY A 56 2.66 19.28 3.61
C GLY A 56 1.64 20.12 2.83
N ARG A 57 0.42 19.65 2.56
CA ARG A 57 -0.62 20.48 1.91
C ARG A 57 -1.95 20.42 2.67
N GLY A 58 -2.11 21.37 3.60
CA GLY A 58 -3.33 21.68 4.36
C GLY A 58 -2.96 21.96 5.83
N SER A 59 -3.01 23.17 6.39
CA SER A 59 -3.64 24.45 6.00
C SER A 59 -2.68 25.63 6.18
#